data_AF-A0A378NUH0-F1
#
_entry.id   AF-A0A378NUH0-F1
#
_cell.length_a   1.000
_cell.length_b   1.000
_cell.length_c   1.000
_cell.angle_alpha   90.00
_cell.angle_beta   90.00
_cell.angle_gamma   90.00
#
_symmetry.space_group_name_H-M   'P 1'
#
loop_
_entity.id
_entity.type
_entity.pdbx_description
1 polymer ?
#
loop_
_entity_poly.entity_id
_entity_poly.type
_entity_poly.pdbx_seq_one_letter_code
_entity_poly.pdbx_strand_id
1 'polypeptide(L)'
;MNIEELKNLRTKKGWTRKQLADKLAVSVKTIQAWEQGFKNPRPSMLALLDNLFAEKETYSILNNFWGIALNLKSNIKLVRLYTSKEELDNLLHIVKIANGDNLNGYTIFIVKTNDLEATDLLLNDEILKYSDIKSIEIIETYKKALTEKQIKECKLRVRLNERKIIND
;
A
#
# COMPACT_ATOMS: atom_id res chain seq x y z
N MET A 1 2.09 18.64 13.42
CA MET A 1 0.97 18.93 14.35
C MET A 1 1.19 18.18 15.65
N ASN A 2 0.79 18.73 16.80
CA ASN A 2 0.76 17.97 18.06
C ASN A 2 -0.50 17.07 18.10
N ILE A 3 -0.32 15.76 18.29
CA ILE A 3 -1.43 14.80 18.26
C ILE A 3 -2.47 15.04 19.36
N GLU A 4 -2.06 15.63 20.49
CA GLU A 4 -2.95 16.01 21.57
C GLU A 4 -4.02 17.03 21.13
N GLU A 5 -3.74 17.81 20.08
CA GLU A 5 -4.66 18.80 19.52
C GLU A 5 -5.63 18.22 18.48
N LEU A 6 -5.47 16.94 18.09
CA LEU A 6 -6.24 16.31 17.02
C LEU A 6 -7.75 16.45 17.21
N LYS A 7 -8.22 16.20 18.44
CA LYS A 7 -9.64 16.33 18.79
C LYS A 7 -10.13 17.75 18.55
N ASN A 8 -9.36 18.74 19.01
CA ASN A 8 -9.70 20.15 18.92
C ASN A 8 -9.72 20.62 17.46
N LEU A 9 -8.71 20.26 16.66
CA LEU A 9 -8.62 20.58 15.24
C LEU A 9 -9.77 19.95 14.45
N ARG A 10 -10.08 18.68 14.70
CA ARG A 10 -11.22 17.99 14.09
C ARG A 10 -12.53 18.71 14.42
N THR A 11 -12.76 19.07 15.69
CA THR A 11 -14.00 19.77 16.09
C THR A 11 -14.08 21.19 15.54
N LYS A 12 -12.95 21.91 15.42
CA LYS A 12 -12.90 23.24 14.78
C LYS A 12 -13.29 23.20 13.31
N LYS A 13 -12.94 22.11 12.60
CA LYS A 13 -13.40 21.85 11.23
C LYS A 13 -14.84 21.31 11.15
N GLY A 14 -15.53 21.12 12.28
CA GLY A 14 -16.90 20.58 12.33
C GLY A 14 -17.01 19.09 11.98
N TRP A 15 -15.89 18.35 11.97
CA TRP A 15 -15.89 16.95 11.56
C TRP A 15 -16.24 16.01 12.71
N THR A 16 -16.98 14.95 12.42
CA THR A 16 -17.13 13.79 13.29
C THR A 16 -15.87 12.90 13.22
N ARG A 17 -15.66 12.02 14.21
CA ARG A 17 -14.57 11.04 14.15
C ARG A 17 -14.66 10.14 12.92
N LYS A 18 -15.89 9.80 12.51
CA LYS A 18 -16.12 9.02 11.29
C LYS A 18 -15.65 9.76 10.05
N GLN A 19 -16.01 11.03 9.90
CA GLN A 19 -15.55 11.82 8.75
C GLN A 19 -14.02 11.98 8.70
N LEU A 20 -13.36 12.16 9.85
CA LEU A 20 -11.90 12.18 9.90
C LEU A 20 -11.32 10.81 9.55
N ALA A 21 -11.91 9.73 10.06
CA ALA A 21 -11.52 8.37 9.76
C ALA A 21 -11.65 8.06 8.26
N ASP A 22 -12.76 8.46 7.64
CA ASP A 22 -13.03 8.30 6.22
C ASP A 22 -12.02 9.08 5.36
N LYS A 23 -11.69 10.33 5.74
CA LYS A 23 -10.67 11.16 5.06
C LYS A 23 -9.29 10.52 5.10
N LEU A 24 -8.94 9.90 6.22
CA LEU A 24 -7.65 9.27 6.45
C LEU A 24 -7.64 7.78 6.10
N ALA A 25 -8.75 7.20 5.63
CA ALA A 25 -8.91 5.76 5.37
C ALA A 25 -8.65 4.82 6.58
N VAL A 26 -8.70 5.34 7.80
CA VAL A 26 -8.49 4.58 9.05
C VAL A 26 -9.82 4.13 9.67
N SER A 27 -9.77 3.29 10.70
CA SER A 27 -10.96 2.99 11.50
C SER A 27 -11.34 4.12 12.46
N VAL A 28 -12.62 4.27 12.79
CA VAL A 28 -13.08 5.23 13.82
C VAL A 28 -12.43 4.96 15.18
N LYS A 29 -12.19 3.69 15.51
CA LYS A 29 -11.48 3.27 16.73
C LYS A 29 -10.03 3.76 16.75
N THR A 30 -9.38 3.78 15.58
CA THR A 30 -8.02 4.32 15.43
C THR A 30 -7.98 5.80 15.79
N ILE A 31 -8.90 6.61 15.23
CA ILE A 31 -9.05 8.03 15.58
C ILE A 31 -9.31 8.20 17.08
N GLN A 32 -10.22 7.41 17.63
CA GLN A 32 -10.53 7.46 19.06
C GLN A 32 -9.29 7.18 19.92
N ALA A 33 -8.50 6.15 19.60
CA ALA A 33 -7.30 5.81 20.34
C ALA A 33 -6.23 6.92 20.28
N TRP A 34 -6.09 7.60 19.13
CA TRP A 34 -5.20 8.75 18.99
C TRP A 34 -5.67 9.95 19.82
N GLU A 35 -6.95 10.31 19.74
CA GLU A 35 -7.51 11.42 20.53
C GLU A 35 -7.45 11.18 22.04
N GLN A 36 -7.39 9.92 22.47
CA GLN A 36 -7.29 9.53 23.88
C GLN A 36 -5.84 9.32 24.34
N GLY A 37 -4.85 9.41 23.44
CA GLY A 37 -3.44 9.15 23.74
C GLY A 37 -3.10 7.68 24.00
N PHE A 38 -4.02 6.74 23.74
CA PHE A 38 -3.77 5.31 23.91
C PHE A 38 -2.80 4.75 22.88
N LYS A 39 -2.74 5.38 21.69
CA LYS A 39 -1.78 5.07 20.64
C LYS A 39 -1.34 6.36 19.97
N ASN A 40 -0.09 6.40 19.54
CA ASN A 40 0.39 7.45 18.66
C ASN A 40 0.25 7.02 17.19
N PRO A 41 -0.13 7.93 16.28
CA PRO A 41 -0.04 7.67 14.84
C PRO A 41 1.42 7.46 14.44
N ARG A 42 1.62 6.71 13.37
CA ARG A 42 2.95 6.60 12.75
C ARG A 42 3.35 7.95 12.14
N PRO A 43 4.65 8.21 11.92
CA PRO A 43 5.12 9.46 11.31
C PRO A 43 4.43 9.82 9.98
N SER A 44 4.17 8.84 9.12
CA SER A 44 3.41 9.00 7.87
C SER A 44 2.02 9.59 8.10
N MET A 45 1.31 9.05 9.09
CA MET A 45 -0.02 9.52 9.45
C MET A 45 0.00 10.90 10.10
N LEU A 46 1.05 11.25 10.85
CA LEU A 46 1.24 12.63 11.33
C LEU A 46 1.41 13.61 10.17
N ALA A 47 2.18 13.24 9.14
CA ALA A 47 2.33 14.05 7.93
C ALA A 47 1.00 14.19 7.15
N LEU A 48 0.22 13.11 7.02
CA LEU A 48 -1.12 13.15 6.42
C LEU A 48 -2.06 14.08 7.19
N LEU A 49 -2.05 14.00 8.53
CA LEU A 49 -2.82 14.90 9.39
C LEU A 49 -2.39 16.36 9.20
N ASP A 50 -1.08 16.63 9.16
CA ASP A 50 -0.53 17.95 8.90
C ASP A 50 -1.01 18.50 7.55
N ASN A 51 -0.94 17.72 6.48
CA ASN A 51 -1.41 18.12 5.17
C ASN A 51 -2.93 18.35 5.14
N LEU A 52 -3.70 17.43 5.75
CA LEU A 52 -5.16 17.50 5.80
C LEU A 52 -5.66 18.77 6.51
N PHE A 53 -5.00 19.17 7.60
CA PHE A 53 -5.39 20.36 8.36
C PHE A 53 -4.78 21.65 7.81
N ALA A 54 -3.67 21.58 7.07
CA ALA A 54 -3.08 22.70 6.34
C ALA A 54 -3.80 23.03 5.02
N GLU A 55 -4.89 22.32 4.66
CA GLU A 55 -5.61 22.47 3.39
C GLU A 55 -4.73 22.30 2.14
N LYS A 56 -3.56 21.67 2.29
CA LYS A 56 -2.79 21.18 1.15
C LYS A 56 -3.57 20.01 0.57
N GLU A 57 -3.85 20.02 -0.73
CA GLU A 57 -4.64 18.98 -1.41
C GLU A 57 -4.25 17.59 -0.91
N THR A 58 -5.16 16.98 -0.16
CA THR A 58 -4.91 15.73 0.53
C THR A 58 -5.37 14.60 -0.38
N TYR A 59 -4.43 14.01 -1.13
CA TYR A 59 -4.69 12.70 -1.71
C TYR A 59 -4.83 11.73 -0.54
N SER A 60 -6.01 11.17 -0.32
CA SER A 60 -6.13 9.99 0.53
C SER A 60 -5.25 8.92 -0.11
N ILE A 61 -4.08 8.66 0.47
CA ILE A 61 -3.09 7.75 -0.10
C ILE A 61 -3.55 6.31 0.19
N LEU A 62 -4.65 5.91 -0.45
CA LEU A 62 -4.87 4.52 -0.80
C LEU A 62 -3.75 4.15 -1.77
N ASN A 63 -2.62 3.71 -1.24
CA ASN A 63 -1.54 3.22 -2.08
C ASN A 63 -1.98 1.89 -2.69
N ASN A 64 -2.48 2.00 -3.93
CA ASN A 64 -2.70 0.85 -4.78
C ASN A 64 -1.33 0.38 -5.26
N PHE A 65 -0.88 -0.78 -4.77
CA PHE A 65 0.30 -1.44 -5.31
C PHE A 65 -0.10 -2.35 -6.45
N TRP A 66 0.59 -2.21 -7.58
CA TRP A 66 0.43 -3.06 -8.75
C TRP A 66 1.31 -4.29 -8.60
N GLY A 67 0.71 -5.46 -8.58
CA GLY A 67 1.35 -6.71 -8.24
C GLY A 67 1.46 -7.68 -9.40
N ILE A 68 2.57 -8.43 -9.41
CA ILE A 68 2.76 -9.61 -10.25
C ILE A 68 3.25 -10.77 -9.40
N ALA A 69 2.57 -11.91 -9.55
CA ALA A 69 2.94 -13.17 -8.95
C ALA A 69 3.33 -14.14 -10.06
N LEU A 70 4.58 -14.59 -10.07
CA LEU A 70 5.14 -15.49 -11.08
C LEU A 70 5.20 -16.91 -10.52
N ASN A 71 4.71 -17.87 -11.30
CA ASN A 71 4.94 -19.30 -11.10
C ASN A 71 6.01 -19.76 -12.09
N LEU A 72 7.18 -20.16 -11.59
CA LEU A 72 8.31 -20.59 -12.42
C LEU A 72 8.45 -22.12 -12.43
N LYS A 73 9.11 -22.68 -13.46
CA LYS A 73 9.23 -24.14 -13.68
C LYS A 73 9.77 -24.92 -12.47
N SER A 74 10.71 -24.35 -11.71
CA SER A 74 11.29 -24.98 -10.51
C SER A 74 10.42 -24.89 -9.26
N ASN A 75 9.10 -24.72 -9.41
CA ASN A 75 8.14 -24.47 -8.31
C ASN A 75 8.51 -23.21 -7.49
N ILE A 76 9.26 -22.28 -8.09
CA ILE A 76 9.61 -21.02 -7.47
C ILE A 76 8.44 -20.06 -7.67
N LYS A 77 7.94 -19.51 -6.55
CA LYS A 77 6.93 -18.46 -6.53
C LYS A 77 7.61 -17.14 -6.24
N LEU A 78 7.44 -16.16 -7.12
CA LEU A 78 7.97 -14.81 -6.91
C LEU A 78 6.82 -13.82 -6.92
N VAL A 79 6.72 -13.00 -5.87
CA VAL A 79 5.75 -11.90 -5.82
C VAL A 79 6.49 -10.56 -5.72
N ARG A 80 6.08 -9.63 -6.59
CA ARG A 80 6.59 -8.26 -6.63
C ARG A 80 5.43 -7.29 -6.75
N LEU A 81 5.58 -6.17 -6.05
CA LEU A 81 4.64 -5.05 -6.01
C LEU A 81 5.34 -3.80 -6.54
N TYR A 82 4.57 -2.90 -7.14
CA TYR A 82 5.04 -1.68 -7.79
C TYR A 82 4.17 -0.49 -7.40
N THR A 83 4.77 0.70 -7.44
CA THR A 83 4.09 1.95 -7.07
C THR A 83 3.27 2.53 -8.22
N SER A 84 3.48 2.07 -9.45
CA SER A 84 2.68 2.47 -10.60
C SER A 84 2.40 1.29 -11.54
N LYS A 85 1.35 1.43 -12.34
CA LYS A 85 1.01 0.47 -13.40
C LYS A 85 2.11 0.38 -14.46
N GLU A 86 2.72 1.52 -14.80
CA GLU A 86 3.80 1.61 -15.78
C GLU A 86 5.01 0.74 -15.39
N GLU A 87 5.40 0.76 -14.12
CA GLU A 87 6.51 -0.07 -13.63
C GLU A 87 6.21 -1.56 -13.74
N LEU A 88 4.97 -1.96 -13.44
CA LEU A 88 4.48 -3.31 -13.63
C LEU A 88 4.48 -3.71 -15.11
N ASP A 89 3.95 -2.85 -15.98
CA ASP A 89 3.84 -3.12 -17.42
C ASP A 89 5.22 -3.30 -18.06
N ASN A 90 6.21 -2.51 -17.64
CA ASN A 90 7.61 -2.67 -18.03
C ASN A 90 8.16 -4.05 -17.65
N LEU A 91 7.89 -4.54 -16.43
CA LEU A 91 8.28 -5.90 -16.04
C LEU A 91 7.53 -6.94 -16.86
N LEU A 92 6.21 -6.76 -17.07
CA LEU A 92 5.40 -7.71 -17.81
C LEU A 92 5.90 -7.88 -19.25
N HIS A 93 6.33 -6.79 -19.89
CA HIS A 93 6.94 -6.82 -21.21
C HIS A 93 8.23 -7.66 -21.20
N ILE A 94 9.12 -7.44 -20.23
CA ILE A 94 10.35 -8.24 -20.05
C ILE A 94 10.01 -9.71 -19.81
N VAL A 95 9.03 -10.02 -18.95
CA VAL A 95 8.62 -11.39 -18.65
C VAL A 95 8.09 -12.09 -19.90
N LYS A 96 7.28 -11.40 -20.72
CA LYS A 96 6.74 -11.93 -21.98
C LYS A 96 7.84 -12.22 -23.01
N ILE A 97 8.89 -11.39 -23.06
CA ILE A 97 10.04 -11.57 -23.97
C ILE A 97 10.99 -12.66 -23.45
N ALA A 98 11.34 -12.63 -22.16
CA ALA A 98 12.43 -13.43 -21.61
C ALA A 98 12.03 -14.85 -21.22
N ASN A 99 10.75 -15.11 -20.90
CA ASN A 99 10.35 -16.36 -20.25
C ASN A 99 9.45 -17.29 -21.07
N GLY A 100 9.79 -17.52 -22.35
CA GLY A 100 9.15 -18.59 -23.13
C GLY A 100 9.25 -19.96 -22.46
N ASP A 101 10.39 -20.26 -21.82
CA ASP A 101 10.68 -21.58 -21.27
C ASP A 101 10.68 -21.69 -19.74
N ASN A 102 10.78 -20.64 -18.93
CA ASN A 102 10.89 -20.79 -17.47
C ASN A 102 9.64 -20.41 -16.66
N LEU A 103 8.60 -19.89 -17.33
CA LEU A 103 7.37 -19.41 -16.71
C LEU A 103 6.23 -20.42 -16.92
N ASN A 104 5.69 -20.93 -15.83
CA ASN A 104 4.48 -21.75 -15.82
C ASN A 104 3.21 -20.89 -15.93
N GLY A 105 3.22 -19.70 -15.35
CA GLY A 105 2.08 -18.78 -15.36
C GLY A 105 2.30 -17.55 -14.48
N TYR A 106 1.40 -16.57 -14.57
CA TYR A 106 1.43 -15.40 -13.69
C TYR A 106 0.04 -14.90 -13.32
N THR A 107 -0.01 -14.11 -12.26
CA THR A 107 -1.20 -13.38 -11.80
C THR A 107 -0.83 -11.91 -11.67
N ILE A 108 -1.60 -11.04 -12.32
CA ILE A 108 -1.57 -9.60 -12.11
C ILE A 108 -2.68 -9.23 -11.14
N PHE A 109 -2.37 -8.38 -10.16
CA PHE A 109 -3.30 -8.01 -9.11
C PHE A 109 -3.03 -6.60 -8.58
N ILE A 110 -3.99 -6.03 -7.86
CA ILE A 110 -3.81 -4.80 -7.09
C ILE A 110 -3.89 -5.15 -5.62
N VAL A 111 -2.98 -4.59 -4.81
CA VAL A 111 -3.10 -4.58 -3.36
C VAL A 111 -3.52 -3.19 -2.94
N LYS A 112 -4.67 -3.11 -2.26
CA LYS A 112 -5.12 -1.89 -1.61
C LYS A 112 -4.68 -1.94 -0.17
N THR A 113 -3.94 -0.95 0.29
CA THR A 113 -3.54 -0.84 1.70
C THR A 113 -4.41 0.17 2.43
N ASN A 114 -4.42 0.06 3.76
CA ASN A 114 -4.81 1.19 4.61
C ASN A 114 -3.51 1.87 5.05
N ASP A 115 -3.43 3.20 4.95
CA ASP A 115 -2.50 4.00 5.76
C ASP A 115 -1.01 3.61 5.64
N LEU A 116 -0.50 3.43 4.41
CA LEU A 116 0.88 3.01 4.19
C LEU A 116 1.60 3.92 3.20
N GLU A 117 2.67 4.57 3.65
CA GLU A 117 3.56 5.37 2.80
C GLU A 117 4.77 4.58 2.30
N ALA A 118 5.45 5.11 1.28
CA ALA A 118 6.72 4.54 0.81
C ALA A 118 7.80 4.48 1.91
N THR A 119 7.83 5.45 2.82
CA THR A 119 8.77 5.49 3.96
C THR A 119 8.52 4.36 4.96
N ASP A 120 7.26 3.96 5.18
CA ASP A 120 6.93 2.81 6.04
C ASP A 120 7.48 1.49 5.46
N LEU A 121 7.58 1.40 4.13
CA LEU A 121 8.14 0.25 3.42
C LEU A 121 9.68 0.23 3.47
N LEU A 122 10.36 1.38 3.34
CA LEU A 122 11.82 1.47 3.48
C LEU A 122 12.30 0.94 4.84
N LEU A 123 11.55 1.20 5.91
CA LEU A 123 11.85 0.72 7.26
C LEU A 123 11.65 -0.80 7.44
N ASN A 124 11.00 -1.48 6.50
CA ASN A 124 10.66 -2.91 6.57
C ASN A 124 11.24 -3.71 5.39
N ASP A 125 12.45 -3.39 4.91
CA ASP A 125 13.09 -4.05 3.76
C ASP A 125 12.19 -4.10 2.51
N GLU A 126 11.36 -3.07 2.33
CA GLU A 126 10.36 -2.96 1.28
C GLU A 126 9.32 -4.10 1.28
N ILE A 127 9.12 -4.77 2.42
CA ILE A 127 8.14 -5.84 2.57
C ILE A 127 6.82 -5.27 3.09
N LEU A 128 5.76 -5.46 2.30
CA LEU A 128 4.40 -5.15 2.71
C LEU A 128 3.87 -6.22 3.68
N LYS A 129 3.41 -5.80 4.86
CA LYS A 129 2.80 -6.68 5.87
C LYS A 129 1.33 -6.93 5.53
N TYR A 130 0.88 -8.17 5.70
CA TYR A 130 -0.53 -8.53 5.48
C TYR A 130 -1.51 -7.79 6.41
N SER A 131 -1.07 -7.34 7.58
CA SER A 131 -1.87 -6.51 8.49
C SER A 131 -2.26 -5.16 7.89
N ASP A 132 -1.48 -4.67 6.92
CA ASP A 132 -1.64 -3.35 6.31
C ASP A 132 -2.45 -3.44 5.00
N ILE A 133 -2.85 -4.67 4.60
CA ILE A 133 -3.62 -4.94 3.38
C ILE A 133 -5.12 -4.89 3.67
N LYS A 134 -5.82 -4.06 2.90
CA LYS A 134 -7.28 -3.97 2.88
C LYS A 134 -7.90 -5.03 1.97
N SER A 135 -7.41 -5.12 0.74
CA SER A 135 -7.88 -6.09 -0.25
C SER A 135 -6.80 -6.44 -1.27
N ILE A 136 -6.95 -7.61 -1.88
CA ILE A 136 -6.19 -8.04 -3.06
C ILE A 136 -7.21 -8.29 -4.18
N GLU A 137 -7.02 -7.64 -5.32
CA GLU A 137 -7.92 -7.72 -6.47
C GLU A 137 -7.16 -8.29 -7.66
N ILE A 138 -7.51 -9.50 -8.10
CA ILE A 138 -6.90 -10.12 -9.28
C ILE A 138 -7.43 -9.40 -10.53
N ILE A 139 -6.50 -8.95 -11.39
CA ILE A 139 -6.81 -8.27 -12.65
C ILE A 139 -6.74 -9.25 -13.82
N GLU A 140 -5.65 -10.02 -13.89
CA GLU A 140 -5.36 -10.89 -15.02
C GLU A 140 -4.62 -12.14 -14.55
N THR A 141 -4.88 -13.27 -15.21
CA THR A 141 -4.17 -14.52 -14.98
C THR A 141 -3.70 -15.11 -16.29
N TYR A 142 -2.54 -15.77 -16.27
CA TYR A 142 -2.00 -16.47 -17.42
C TYR A 142 -1.54 -17.88 -17.04
N LYS A 143 -2.00 -18.88 -17.80
CA LYS A 143 -1.65 -20.31 -17.65
C LYS A 143 -1.75 -20.81 -16.20
N LYS A 144 -0.70 -21.43 -15.65
CA LYS A 144 -0.66 -21.96 -14.28
C LYS A 144 -0.42 -20.83 -13.26
N ALA A 145 -1.31 -19.84 -13.28
CA ALA A 145 -1.28 -18.66 -12.44
C ALA A 145 -1.36 -19.01 -10.95
N LEU A 146 -0.84 -18.14 -10.09
CA LEU A 146 -0.94 -18.31 -8.64
C LEU A 146 -2.30 -17.80 -8.14
N THR A 147 -2.93 -18.59 -7.28
CA THR A 147 -4.18 -18.18 -6.60
C THR A 147 -3.90 -17.11 -5.55
N GLU A 148 -4.92 -16.35 -5.15
CA GLU A 148 -4.81 -15.38 -4.05
C GLU A 148 -4.29 -16.02 -2.76
N LYS A 149 -4.72 -17.26 -2.44
CA LYS A 149 -4.22 -18.02 -1.30
C LYS A 149 -2.71 -18.25 -1.39
N GLN A 150 -2.22 -18.69 -2.54
CA GLN A 150 -0.78 -18.92 -2.76
C GLN A 150 0.01 -17.61 -2.76
N ILE A 151 -0.58 -16.50 -3.21
CA ILE A 151 0.01 -15.16 -3.12
C ILE A 151 0.17 -14.76 -1.65
N LYS A 152 -0.86 -15.00 -0.82
CA LYS A 152 -0.86 -14.71 0.62
C LYS A 152 0.18 -15.50 1.42
N GLU A 153 0.68 -16.60 0.88
CA GLU A 153 1.78 -17.40 1.46
C GLU A 153 3.17 -16.84 1.07
N CYS A 154 3.25 -15.90 0.13
CA CYS A 154 4.51 -15.33 -0.34
C CYS A 154 4.89 -14.04 0.40
N LYS A 155 6.17 -13.67 0.32
CA LYS A 155 6.62 -12.32 0.73
C LYS A 155 6.26 -11.29 -0.34
N LEU A 156 5.55 -10.25 0.05
CA LEU A 156 5.12 -9.16 -0.83
C LEU A 156 6.16 -8.03 -0.83
N ARG A 157 7.19 -8.15 -1.67
CA ARG A 157 8.19 -7.08 -1.79
C ARG A 157 7.72 -6.01 -2.76
N VAL A 158 7.72 -4.77 -2.31
CA VAL A 158 7.47 -3.56 -3.09
C VAL A 158 8.79 -3.10 -3.69
N ARG A 159 8.79 -2.75 -4.97
CA ARG A 159 9.91 -2.05 -5.58
C ARG A 159 9.64 -0.56 -5.45
N LEU A 160 10.42 0.10 -4.60
CA LEU A 160 10.37 1.55 -4.46
C LEU A 160 11.29 2.18 -5.51
N ASN A 161 10.89 3.33 -6.06
CA ASN A 161 11.67 4.06 -7.04
C ASN A 161 12.26 5.30 -6.35
N GLU A 162 13.54 5.25 -6.00
CA GLU A 162 14.24 6.28 -5.21
C GLU A 162 14.14 7.69 -5.81
N ARG A 163 13.98 7.82 -7.13
CA ARG A 163 13.83 9.12 -7.82
C ARG A 163 12.53 9.86 -7.48
N LYS A 164 11.50 9.18 -6.98
CA LYS A 164 10.24 9.80 -6.52
C LYS A 164 10.22 10.12 -5.03
N ILE A 165 11.13 9.54 -4.24
CA ILE A 165 11.13 9.68 -2.77
C ILE A 165 11.83 10.98 -2.32
N ILE A 166 12.65 11.58 -3.20
CA ILE A 166 13.49 12.74 -2.87
C ILE A 166 12.83 14.08 -3.29
N ASN A 167 11.71 14.05 -4.01
CA ASN A 167 11.09 15.25 -4.62
C ASN A 167 9.72 15.66 -4.05
N ASP A 168 9.23 15.03 -2.98
CA ASP A 168 8.02 15.42 -2.24
C ASP A 168 8.34 15.71 -0.76
#